data_AF-A0A7V9D3W5-F1
#
_entry.id   AF-A0A7V9D3W5-F1
#
_cell.length_a   1.000
_cell.length_b   1.000
_cell.length_c   1.000
_cell.angle_alpha   90.00
_cell.angle_beta   90.00
_cell.angle_gamma   90.00
#
_symmetry.space_group_name_H-M   'P 1'
#
loop_
_entity.id
_entity.type
_entity.pdbx_description
1 polymer ?
#
loop_
_entity_poly.entity_id
_entity_poly.type
_entity_poly.pdbx_seq_one_letter_code
_entity_poly.pdbx_strand_id
1 'polypeptide(L)'
;MLQRLIAAGAAPARKLVHARILRTADQSSQGAGWVDERIAEAVVVSQPTVARVRKQYVKEGLEAILNRRAPRRVYHRKLDGEQEARLIAVSCGEPPKGQAQGGVANRFLFKVRRAFP
;
A
#
# COMPACT_ATOMS: atom_id res chain seq x y z
N MET A 1 -18.77 14.43 0.43
CA MET A 1 -17.87 13.37 0.94
C MET A 1 -16.42 13.61 0.55
N LEU A 2 -16.07 13.61 -0.74
CA LEU A 2 -14.67 13.81 -1.21
C LEU A 2 -14.01 15.08 -0.68
N GLN A 3 -14.74 16.20 -0.67
CA GLN A 3 -14.24 17.47 -0.14
C GLN A 3 -13.91 17.39 1.35
N ARG A 4 -14.71 16.68 2.16
CA ARG A 4 -14.42 16.47 3.59
C ARG A 4 -13.17 15.62 3.77
N LEU A 5 -13.00 14.58 2.95
CA LEU A 5 -11.81 13.72 2.97
C LEU A 5 -10.53 14.49 2.58
N ILE A 6 -10.62 15.40 1.62
CA ILE A 6 -9.50 16.26 1.22
C ILE A 6 -9.21 17.31 2.30
N ALA A 7 -10.25 17.96 2.84
CA ALA A 7 -10.12 18.99 3.87
C ALA A 7 -9.56 18.46 5.18
N ALA A 8 -9.87 17.21 5.55
CA ALA A 8 -9.32 16.56 6.73
C ALA A 8 -7.80 16.33 6.63
N GLY A 9 -7.22 16.29 5.43
CA GLY A 9 -5.77 16.16 5.19
C GLY A 9 -5.14 14.81 5.58
N ALA A 10 -5.86 13.97 6.33
CA ALA A 10 -5.35 12.71 6.89
C ALA A 10 -6.03 11.48 6.25
N ALA A 11 -5.36 10.89 5.27
CA ALA A 11 -5.72 9.60 4.67
C ALA A 11 -4.51 9.02 3.90
N PRO A 12 -4.52 7.73 3.50
CA PRO A 12 -3.46 7.19 2.64
C PRO A 12 -3.30 8.04 1.38
N ALA A 13 -2.06 8.31 0.96
CA ALA A 13 -1.76 9.21 -0.16
C ALA A 13 -2.54 8.87 -1.44
N ARG A 14 -2.64 7.57 -1.77
CA ARG A 14 -3.42 7.09 -2.93
C ARG A 14 -4.91 7.48 -2.84
N LYS A 15 -5.49 7.41 -1.65
CA LYS A 15 -6.90 7.77 -1.39
C LYS A 15 -7.13 9.25 -1.62
N LEU A 16 -6.22 10.10 -1.12
CA LEU A 16 -6.24 11.54 -1.34
C LEU A 16 -6.08 11.91 -2.83
N VAL A 17 -5.15 11.26 -3.54
CA VAL A 17 -4.94 11.46 -4.98
C VAL A 17 -6.18 11.12 -5.78
N HIS A 18 -6.78 9.94 -5.54
CA HIS A 18 -8.01 9.54 -6.21
C HIS A 18 -9.17 10.50 -5.90
N ALA A 19 -9.31 10.95 -4.66
CA ALA A 19 -10.32 11.93 -4.26
C ALA A 19 -10.15 13.26 -4.98
N ARG A 20 -8.90 13.76 -5.12
CA ARG A 20 -8.59 14.98 -5.86
C ARG A 20 -8.96 14.83 -7.33
N ILE A 21 -8.53 13.74 -7.98
CA ILE A 21 -8.87 13.44 -9.38
C ILE A 21 -10.38 13.47 -9.61
N LEU A 22 -11.14 12.73 -8.80
CA LEU A 22 -12.61 12.66 -8.96
C LEU A 22 -13.28 14.01 -8.69
N ARG A 23 -12.78 14.77 -7.71
CA ARG A 23 -13.32 16.09 -7.39
C ARG A 23 -13.09 17.12 -8.50
N THR A 24 -11.90 17.12 -9.11
CA THR A 24 -11.59 18.04 -10.22
C THR A 24 -12.26 17.62 -11.53
N ALA A 25 -12.50 16.31 -11.72
CA ALA A 25 -13.20 15.76 -12.89
C ALA A 25 -14.72 15.92 -12.84
N ASP A 26 -15.29 16.18 -11.66
CA ASP A 26 -16.74 16.35 -11.46
C ASP A 26 -17.26 17.52 -12.30
N GLN A 27 -18.22 17.24 -13.18
CA GLN A 27 -18.86 18.21 -14.09
C GLN A 27 -20.14 18.81 -13.51
N SER A 28 -20.54 18.40 -12.30
CA SER A 28 -21.68 19.02 -11.62
C SER A 28 -21.37 20.47 -11.23
N SER A 29 -22.39 21.20 -10.77
CA SER A 29 -22.24 22.57 -10.23
C SER A 29 -21.26 22.68 -9.06
N GLN A 30 -20.92 21.55 -8.44
CA GLN A 30 -19.99 21.49 -7.32
C GLN A 30 -18.54 21.22 -7.77
N GLY A 31 -18.32 20.82 -9.02
CA GLY A 31 -17.02 20.41 -9.54
C GLY A 31 -16.44 21.37 -10.58
N ALA A 32 -15.17 21.17 -10.93
CA ALA A 32 -14.47 22.05 -11.87
C ALA A 32 -14.56 21.59 -13.33
N GLY A 33 -15.02 20.35 -13.57
CA GLY A 33 -15.21 19.78 -14.91
C GLY A 33 -13.93 19.71 -15.75
N TRP A 34 -12.76 19.57 -15.13
CA TRP A 34 -11.49 19.64 -15.85
C TRP A 34 -11.26 18.45 -16.78
N VAL A 35 -10.53 18.71 -17.86
CA VAL A 35 -9.99 17.69 -18.77
C VAL A 35 -8.81 16.93 -18.13
N ASP A 36 -8.57 15.71 -18.59
CA ASP A 36 -7.65 14.80 -17.94
C ASP A 36 -6.19 15.30 -17.94
N GLU A 37 -5.75 16.04 -18.96
CA GLU A 37 -4.42 16.66 -18.99
C GLU A 37 -4.24 17.65 -17.83
N ARG A 38 -5.21 18.53 -17.63
CA ARG A 38 -5.17 19.55 -16.58
C ARG A 38 -5.22 18.93 -15.18
N ILE A 39 -6.01 17.87 -15.02
CA ILE A 39 -6.06 17.11 -13.76
C ILE A 39 -4.72 16.43 -13.48
N ALA A 40 -4.12 15.82 -14.50
CA ALA A 40 -2.84 15.13 -14.40
C ALA A 40 -1.73 16.07 -13.91
N GLU A 41 -1.66 17.27 -14.49
CA GLU A 41 -0.74 18.32 -14.06
C GLU A 41 -1.00 18.77 -12.61
N ALA A 42 -2.24 19.14 -12.29
CA ALA A 42 -2.59 19.67 -10.97
C ALA A 42 -2.41 18.66 -9.82
N VAL A 43 -2.58 17.36 -10.10
CA VAL A 43 -2.44 16.28 -9.11
C VAL A 43 -1.06 15.60 -9.18
N VAL A 44 -0.21 16.00 -10.13
CA VAL A 44 1.14 15.46 -10.35
C VAL A 44 1.11 13.94 -10.60
N VAL A 45 0.29 13.52 -11.56
CA VAL A 45 0.16 12.12 -12.00
C VAL A 45 0.14 12.04 -13.52
N SER A 46 0.35 10.86 -14.09
CA SER A 46 0.20 10.68 -15.54
C SER A 46 -1.28 10.74 -15.98
N GLN A 47 -1.56 11.28 -17.17
CA GLN A 47 -2.90 11.29 -17.76
C GLN A 47 -3.56 9.88 -17.82
N PRO A 48 -2.84 8.79 -18.18
CA PRO A 48 -3.41 7.44 -18.12
C PRO A 48 -3.89 7.03 -16.72
N THR A 49 -3.29 7.55 -15.65
CA THR A 49 -3.76 7.31 -14.28
C THR A 49 -5.10 7.98 -14.03
N VAL A 50 -5.29 9.22 -14.48
CA VAL A 50 -6.57 9.93 -14.41
C VAL A 50 -7.66 9.14 -15.13
N ALA A 51 -7.41 8.74 -16.38
CA ALA A 51 -8.34 7.97 -17.18
C ALA A 51 -8.71 6.62 -16.52
N ARG A 52 -7.73 5.90 -15.95
CA ARG A 52 -7.98 4.65 -15.22
C ARG A 52 -8.85 4.86 -13.98
N VAL A 53 -8.59 5.91 -13.20
CA VAL A 53 -9.37 6.24 -12.00
C VAL A 53 -10.81 6.57 -12.38
N ARG A 54 -11.03 7.43 -13.38
CA ARG A 54 -12.37 7.79 -13.88
C ARG A 54 -13.11 6.56 -14.41
N LYS A 55 -12.44 5.71 -15.20
CA LYS A 55 -13.01 4.47 -15.73
C LYS A 55 -13.39 3.49 -14.62
N GLN A 56 -12.54 3.34 -13.60
CA GLN A 56 -12.84 2.47 -12.46
C GLN A 56 -14.04 3.03 -11.66
N TYR A 57 -14.23 4.35 -11.61
CA TYR A 57 -15.28 4.98 -10.80
C TYR A 57 -16.65 4.65 -11.34
N VAL A 58 -16.78 4.79 -12.67
CA VAL A 58 -18.00 4.44 -13.38
C VAL A 58 -18.31 2.94 -13.27
N LYS A 59 -17.29 2.09 -13.23
CA LYS A 59 -17.46 0.63 -13.21
C LYS A 59 -17.71 0.03 -11.84
N GLU A 60 -17.01 0.52 -10.82
CA GLU A 60 -16.93 -0.11 -9.50
C GLU A 60 -17.44 0.80 -8.38
N GLY A 61 -17.74 2.06 -8.68
CA GLY A 61 -18.23 3.03 -7.71
C GLY A 61 -17.14 3.66 -6.83
N LEU A 62 -17.58 4.53 -5.93
CA LEU A 62 -16.70 5.36 -5.11
C LEU A 62 -15.87 4.55 -4.11
N GLU A 63 -16.51 3.65 -3.38
CA GLU A 63 -15.86 2.88 -2.31
C GLU A 63 -14.74 1.98 -2.83
N ALA A 64 -14.91 1.40 -4.02
CA ALA A 64 -13.91 0.54 -4.65
C ALA A 64 -12.62 1.29 -5.03
N ILE A 65 -12.74 2.58 -5.37
CA ILE A 65 -11.58 3.42 -5.72
C ILE A 65 -10.87 3.93 -4.48
N LEU A 66 -11.65 4.32 -3.47
CA LEU A 66 -11.12 4.93 -2.26
C LEU A 66 -10.45 3.90 -1.36
N ASN A 67 -10.92 2.65 -1.38
CA ASN A 67 -10.39 1.59 -0.53
C ASN A 67 -9.52 0.63 -1.33
N ARG A 68 -8.37 0.26 -0.75
CA ARG A 68 -7.50 -0.76 -1.36
C ARG A 68 -8.24 -2.09 -1.33
N ARG A 69 -8.39 -2.72 -2.50
CA ARG A 69 -8.88 -4.10 -2.59
C ARG A 69 -7.97 -5.02 -1.77
N ALA A 70 -8.56 -5.83 -0.91
CA ALA A 70 -7.83 -6.83 -0.15
C ALA A 70 -7.05 -7.73 -1.13
N PRO A 71 -5.81 -8.12 -0.79
CA PRO A 71 -5.06 -9.05 -1.61
C PRO A 71 -5.88 -10.34 -1.76
N ARG A 72 -6.13 -10.76 -3.01
CA ARG A 72 -6.78 -12.04 -3.32
C ARG A 72 -5.87 -13.25 -3.09
N ARG A 73 -4.58 -13.00 -2.85
CA ARG A 73 -3.57 -14.05 -2.68
C ARG A 73 -3.66 -14.61 -1.28
N VAL A 74 -4.15 -15.84 -1.17
CA VAL A 74 -4.01 -16.66 0.04
C VAL A 74 -2.63 -17.29 0.01
N TYR A 75 -1.78 -16.93 0.98
CA TYR A 75 -0.53 -17.64 1.19
C TYR A 75 -0.82 -18.84 2.07
N HIS A 76 -0.71 -20.04 1.52
CA HIS A 76 -0.62 -21.24 2.35
C HIS A 76 0.74 -21.20 3.06
N ARG A 77 0.71 -21.26 4.39
CA ARG A 77 1.93 -21.44 5.17
C ARG A 77 2.48 -22.83 4.84
N LYS A 78 3.67 -22.88 4.24
CA LYS A 78 4.35 -24.14 3.90
C LYS A 78 4.97 -24.80 5.13
N LEU A 79 5.28 -23.99 6.15
CA LEU A 79 5.87 -24.42 7.40
C LEU A 79 4.93 -24.02 8.53
N ASP A 80 4.75 -24.91 9.49
CA ASP A 80 4.18 -24.55 10.78
C ASP A 80 5.20 -23.78 11.64
N GLY A 81 4.76 -23.27 12.80
CA GLY A 81 5.63 -22.48 13.67
C GLY A 81 6.83 -23.26 14.23
N GLU A 82 6.70 -24.57 14.40
CA GLU A 82 7.77 -25.44 14.90
C GLU A 82 8.81 -25.71 13.81
N GLN A 83 8.36 -25.91 12.57
CA GLN A 83 9.18 -26.05 11.38
C GLN A 83 9.92 -24.75 11.04
N GLU A 84 9.27 -23.59 11.18
CA GLU A 84 9.95 -22.29 11.06
C GLU A 84 11.03 -22.12 12.13
N ALA A 85 10.74 -22.46 13.40
CA ALA A 85 11.72 -22.39 14.48
C ALA A 85 12.92 -23.32 14.25
N ARG A 86 12.67 -24.56 13.80
CA ARG A 86 13.72 -25.51 13.42
C ARG A 86 14.57 -25.00 12.27
N LEU A 87 13.95 -24.43 11.22
CA LEU A 87 14.68 -23.88 10.08
C LEU A 87 15.56 -22.69 10.49
N ILE A 88 15.06 -21.82 11.36
CA ILE A 88 15.83 -20.70 11.91
C ILE A 88 17.01 -21.21 12.73
N ALA A 89 16.81 -22.22 13.59
CA ALA A 89 17.90 -22.80 14.38
C ALA A 89 18.99 -23.45 13.51
N VAL A 90 18.59 -24.17 12.45
CA VAL A 90 19.54 -24.77 11.48
C VAL A 90 20.29 -23.69 10.70
N SER A 91 19.61 -22.61 10.31
CA SER A 91 20.23 -21.52 9.54
C SER A 91 21.11 -20.60 10.39
N CYS A 92 20.81 -20.49 11.70
CA CYS A 92 21.55 -19.69 12.67
C CYS A 92 22.53 -20.52 13.51
N GLY A 93 23.01 -21.65 12.98
CA GLY A 93 24.06 -22.44 13.60
C GLY A 93 25.34 -21.64 13.89
N GLU A 94 26.19 -22.21 14.75
CA GLU A 94 27.40 -21.54 15.25
C GLU A 94 28.32 -21.11 14.09
N PRO A 95 28.66 -19.81 13.98
CA PRO A 95 29.54 -19.34 12.92
C PRO A 95 30.93 -19.98 13.10
N PRO A 96 31.58 -20.43 12.01
CA PRO A 96 32.90 -21.06 12.11
C PRO A 96 33.89 -20.08 12.75
N LYS A 97 34.65 -20.55 13.75
CA LYS A 97 35.67 -19.76 14.45
C LYS A 97 36.65 -19.19 13.42
N GLY A 98 36.65 -17.87 13.26
CA GLY A 98 37.66 -17.16 12.46
C GLY A 98 37.14 -16.19 11.39
N GLN A 99 35.82 -15.99 11.23
CA GLN A 99 35.31 -14.96 10.33
C GLN A 99 34.85 -13.73 11.11
N ALA A 100 35.45 -12.59 10.76
CA ALA A 100 35.18 -11.28 11.35
C ALA A 100 33.69 -10.95 11.39
N GLN A 101 33.26 -10.30 12.47
CA GLN A 101 31.91 -9.78 12.66
C GLN A 101 31.55 -8.76 11.56
N GLY A 102 31.04 -9.25 10.42
CA GLY A 102 30.28 -8.47 9.48
C GLY A 102 28.82 -8.44 9.94
N GLY A 103 28.44 -7.42 10.70
CA GLY A 103 27.12 -7.29 11.31
C GLY A 103 25.97 -7.20 10.29
N VAL A 104 25.32 -8.33 10.01
CA VAL A 104 23.96 -8.37 9.44
C VAL A 104 23.02 -9.39 10.12
N ALA A 105 23.46 -10.08 11.19
CA ALA A 105 22.64 -11.11 11.84
C ALA A 105 21.57 -10.56 12.81
N ASN A 106 21.63 -9.28 13.22
CA ASN A 106 20.89 -8.83 14.40
C ASN A 106 19.70 -7.90 14.14
N ARG A 107 18.85 -8.24 13.16
CA ARG A 107 17.49 -7.65 13.05
C ARG A 107 16.37 -8.67 13.18
N PHE A 108 16.64 -9.95 12.93
CA PHE A 108 15.65 -11.03 13.07
C PHE A 108 15.47 -11.48 14.52
N LEU A 109 16.56 -11.57 15.30
CA LEU A 109 16.55 -12.02 16.70
C LEU A 109 15.67 -11.16 17.62
N PHE A 110 15.57 -9.85 17.36
CA PHE A 110 14.79 -8.94 18.20
C PHE A 110 13.27 -9.05 18.00
N LYS A 111 12.83 -9.57 16.85
CA LYS A 111 11.39 -9.62 16.51
C LYS A 111 10.72 -10.91 16.99
N VAL A 112 11.46 -12.02 17.02
CA VAL A 112 10.92 -13.34 17.41
C VAL A 112 10.66 -13.41 18.92
N ARG A 113 11.54 -12.82 19.74
CA ARG A 113 11.44 -12.87 21.22
C ARG A 113 10.26 -12.08 21.82
N ARG A 114 9.53 -11.29 21.01
CA ARG A 114 8.36 -10.50 21.43
C ARG A 114 7.02 -11.09 20.97
N ALA A 115 7.03 -12.18 20.20
CA ALA A 115 5.85 -12.69 19.51
C ALA A 115 5.25 -13.99 20.10
N PHE A 116 5.86 -14.58 21.12
CA PHE A 116 5.35 -15.77 21.79
C PHE A 116 5.53 -15.61 23.32
N PRO A 117 4.48 -15.80 24.13
CA PRO A 117 4.60 -15.82 25.60
C PRO A 117 5.45 -17.00 26.08
#